data_AF-A0A0M0HYN9-F1
#
_entry.id   AF-A0A0M0HYN9-F1
#
_cell.length_a   1.000
_cell.length_b   1.000
_cell.length_c   1.000
_cell.angle_alpha   90.00
_cell.angle_beta   90.00
_cell.angle_gamma   90.00
#
_symmetry.space_group_name_H-M   'P 1'
#
loop_
_entity.id
_entity.type
_entity.pdbx_description
1 polymer ?
#
loop_
_entity_poly.entity_id
_entity_poly.type
_entity_poly.pdbx_seq_one_letter_code
_entity_poly.pdbx_strand_id
1 'polypeptide(L)'
;MKALKVQLLGILATVCLFNSMSASAHDSTPNNVRELTTAEVELLGSDIDNNGVRDDIQEYLEGRYSGYPIIRHEMERYSKAIDKLMIGRTIKERLEAYQEMDSTKYCAFGWGYTEDEFTMHVSQIYDMQVNTPQRILAASRAERSMRGFERPQYRTKPYKEYCHQEKSSQN
;
A
#
# COMPACT_ATOMS: atom_id res chain seq x y z
N MET A 1 27.16 -66.16 -12.74
CA MET A 1 27.97 -65.73 -11.58
C MET A 1 29.44 -65.73 -11.94
N LYS A 2 30.04 -64.55 -12.13
CA LYS A 2 31.49 -64.33 -12.09
C LYS A 2 31.72 -63.01 -11.34
N ALA A 3 32.65 -63.05 -10.40
CA ALA A 3 32.87 -62.03 -9.38
C ALA A 3 34.06 -61.11 -9.73
N LEU A 4 33.92 -59.88 -9.24
CA LEU A 4 34.91 -59.02 -8.57
C LEU A 4 36.18 -58.49 -9.29
N LYS A 5 36.26 -57.14 -9.25
CA LYS A 5 37.43 -56.22 -9.12
C LYS A 5 38.41 -56.21 -10.31
N VAL A 6 38.87 -55.04 -10.78
CA VAL A 6 39.90 -54.20 -10.13
C VAL A 6 39.89 -52.77 -10.74
N GLN A 7 39.96 -51.78 -9.82
CA GLN A 7 40.57 -50.44 -9.84
C GLN A 7 40.87 -49.71 -11.17
N LEU A 8 40.46 -48.44 -11.22
CA LEU A 8 41.21 -47.39 -11.92
C LEU A 8 41.53 -46.24 -10.94
N LEU A 9 42.83 -46.03 -10.74
CA LEU A 9 43.42 -44.84 -10.14
C LEU A 9 43.34 -43.66 -11.12
N GLY A 10 43.23 -42.43 -10.60
CA GLY A 10 43.39 -41.22 -11.41
C GLY A 10 43.13 -39.94 -10.65
N ILE A 11 44.12 -39.50 -9.89
CA ILE A 11 44.24 -38.20 -9.22
C ILE A 11 44.22 -37.09 -10.27
N LEU A 12 43.51 -35.97 -10.03
CA LEU A 12 44.10 -34.63 -10.17
C LEU A 12 43.18 -33.56 -9.54
N ALA A 13 43.73 -32.90 -8.52
CA ALA A 13 43.14 -31.77 -7.82
C ALA A 13 42.89 -30.62 -8.82
N THR A 14 41.63 -30.21 -8.96
CA THR A 14 41.32 -28.94 -9.63
C THR A 14 41.31 -27.85 -8.57
N VAL A 15 42.31 -26.98 -8.68
CA VAL A 15 42.56 -25.80 -7.84
C VAL A 15 41.30 -24.93 -7.78
N CYS A 16 40.84 -24.64 -6.55
CA CYS A 16 39.84 -23.62 -6.26
C CYS A 16 40.44 -22.24 -6.58
N LEU A 17 40.24 -21.75 -7.80
CA LEU A 17 40.40 -20.33 -8.11
C LEU A 17 39.15 -19.61 -7.61
N PHE A 18 39.19 -19.18 -6.35
CA PHE A 18 38.33 -18.12 -5.84
C PHE A 18 38.71 -16.83 -6.57
N ASN A 19 38.08 -16.58 -7.73
CA ASN A 19 37.96 -15.22 -8.21
C ASN A 19 36.98 -14.53 -7.27
N SER A 20 37.51 -13.79 -6.30
CA SER A 20 36.80 -12.73 -5.60
C SER A 20 36.41 -11.65 -6.62
N MET A 21 35.33 -11.91 -7.36
CA MET A 21 34.51 -10.84 -7.89
C MET A 21 33.86 -10.19 -6.67
N SER A 22 34.51 -9.13 -6.18
CA SER A 22 33.82 -8.10 -5.44
C SER A 22 32.75 -7.54 -6.37
N ALA A 23 31.55 -8.10 -6.31
CA ALA A 23 30.36 -7.42 -6.74
C ALA A 23 30.26 -6.19 -5.84
N SER A 24 30.79 -5.07 -6.34
CA SER A 24 30.26 -3.76 -6.02
C SER A 24 28.78 -3.85 -6.39
N ALA A 25 27.94 -4.18 -5.41
CA ALA A 25 26.53 -3.96 -5.52
C ALA A 25 26.39 -2.44 -5.57
N HIS A 26 26.33 -1.98 -6.81
CA HIS A 26 25.85 -0.70 -7.26
C HIS A 26 24.87 -0.12 -6.24
N ASP A 27 25.36 0.88 -5.52
CA ASP A 27 24.73 2.20 -5.46
C ASP A 27 23.22 2.18 -5.70
N SER A 28 22.50 2.31 -4.59
CA SER A 28 21.26 3.08 -4.48
C SER A 28 20.46 3.16 -5.77
N THR A 29 19.48 2.26 -5.94
CA THR A 29 18.36 2.58 -6.81
C THR A 29 17.84 3.94 -6.33
N PRO A 30 17.82 5.01 -7.17
CA PRO A 30 17.16 6.22 -6.73
C PRO A 30 15.71 5.80 -6.57
N ASN A 31 15.23 5.79 -5.33
CA ASN A 31 13.81 5.82 -5.07
C ASN A 31 13.31 6.99 -5.90
N ASN A 32 12.63 6.70 -7.01
CA ASN A 32 11.99 7.71 -7.84
C ASN A 32 10.76 8.18 -7.06
N VAL A 33 11.03 8.88 -5.94
CA VAL A 33 10.02 9.54 -5.13
C VAL A 33 9.55 10.70 -6.00
N ARG A 34 8.37 10.54 -6.58
CA ARG A 34 7.76 11.56 -7.41
C ARG A 34 7.65 12.85 -6.62
N GLU A 35 8.29 13.91 -7.10
CA GLU A 35 8.10 15.25 -6.53
C GLU A 35 6.65 15.70 -6.75
N LEU A 36 6.04 16.21 -5.68
CA LEU A 36 4.69 16.76 -5.70
C LEU A 36 4.74 18.22 -6.17
N THR A 37 3.77 18.60 -7.00
CA THR A 37 3.54 20.00 -7.36
C THR A 37 2.93 20.77 -6.18
N THR A 38 3.06 22.10 -6.17
CA THR A 38 2.42 22.96 -5.15
C THR A 38 0.92 22.71 -5.02
N ALA A 39 0.22 22.51 -6.14
CA ALA A 39 -1.21 22.19 -6.12
C ALA A 39 -1.50 20.82 -5.50
N GLU A 40 -0.63 19.82 -5.70
CA GLU A 40 -0.78 18.52 -5.07
C GLU A 40 -0.52 18.59 -3.57
N VAL A 41 0.49 19.36 -3.14
CA VAL A 41 0.77 19.62 -1.71
C VAL A 41 -0.42 20.31 -1.03
N GLU A 42 -1.03 21.31 -1.69
CA GLU A 42 -2.24 21.97 -1.18
C GLU A 42 -3.41 20.99 -1.02
N LEU A 43 -3.57 20.06 -1.96
CA LEU A 43 -4.61 19.02 -1.87
C LEU A 43 -4.38 18.09 -0.67
N LEU A 44 -3.14 17.66 -0.42
CA LEU A 44 -2.80 16.79 0.71
C LEU A 44 -3.01 17.47 2.06
N GLY A 45 -2.71 18.77 2.15
CA GLY A 45 -2.82 19.52 3.41
C GLY A 45 -1.63 19.29 4.36
N SER A 46 -1.83 19.58 5.65
CA SER A 46 -0.78 19.46 6.67
C SER A 46 -0.60 18.00 7.10
N ASP A 47 0.63 17.52 7.00
CA ASP A 47 1.12 16.23 7.50
C ASP A 47 2.52 16.49 8.07
N ILE A 48 2.57 16.89 9.35
CA ILE A 48 3.81 17.37 9.99
C ILE A 48 4.75 16.20 10.26
N ASP A 49 4.20 15.04 10.63
CA ASP A 49 4.97 13.84 10.98
C ASP A 49 5.33 12.99 9.73
N ASN A 50 4.83 13.36 8.56
CA ASN A 50 5.04 12.70 7.27
C ASN A 50 4.60 11.24 7.27
N ASN A 51 3.55 10.91 8.02
CA ASN A 51 3.00 9.56 8.08
C ASN A 51 2.07 9.24 6.89
N GLY A 52 1.73 10.25 6.08
CA GLY A 52 0.86 10.17 4.92
C GLY A 52 -0.63 10.36 5.23
N VAL A 53 -0.99 10.67 6.48
CA VAL A 53 -2.34 11.02 6.92
C VAL A 53 -2.32 12.48 7.34
N ARG A 54 -3.33 13.24 6.91
CA ARG A 54 -3.47 14.64 7.30
C ARG A 54 -3.65 14.77 8.82
N ASP A 55 -2.98 15.74 9.45
CA ASP A 55 -2.87 15.84 10.91
C ASP A 55 -4.24 15.86 11.64
N ASP A 56 -5.23 16.55 11.08
CA ASP A 56 -6.60 16.62 11.64
C ASP A 56 -7.35 15.28 11.57
N ILE A 57 -7.07 14.49 10.53
CA ILE A 57 -7.61 13.14 10.40
C ILE A 57 -6.87 12.21 11.35
N GLN A 58 -5.55 12.32 11.47
CA GLN A 58 -4.77 11.53 12.43
C GLN A 58 -5.27 11.74 13.86
N GLU A 59 -5.48 12.99 14.28
CA GLU A 59 -6.05 13.33 15.60
C GLU A 59 -7.44 12.69 15.79
N TYR A 60 -8.32 12.78 14.79
CA TYR A 60 -9.63 12.14 14.84
C TYR A 60 -9.54 10.61 14.97
N LEU A 61 -8.64 9.97 14.22
CA LEU A 61 -8.43 8.52 14.25
C LEU A 61 -7.91 8.04 15.61
N GLU A 62 -6.97 8.76 16.19
CA GLU A 62 -6.42 8.48 17.52
C GLU A 62 -7.49 8.62 18.61
N GLY A 63 -8.30 9.67 18.55
CA GLY A 63 -9.41 9.87 19.49
C GLY A 63 -10.51 8.80 19.34
N ARG A 64 -11.00 8.59 18.12
CA ARG A 64 -12.18 7.74 17.85
C ARG A 64 -11.89 6.25 17.98
N TYR A 65 -10.68 5.81 17.62
CA TYR A 65 -10.31 4.40 17.49
C TYR A 65 -9.13 3.98 18.38
N SER A 66 -8.83 4.71 19.45
CA SER A 66 -7.77 4.38 20.42
C SER A 66 -7.79 2.93 20.93
N GLY A 67 -8.98 2.34 21.10
CA GLY A 67 -9.16 0.95 21.52
C GLY A 67 -9.33 -0.08 20.39
N TYR A 68 -9.28 0.36 19.13
CA TYR A 68 -9.60 -0.46 17.96
C TYR A 68 -8.50 -0.35 16.90
N PRO A 69 -7.30 -0.93 17.14
CA PRO A 69 -6.12 -0.70 16.30
C PRO A 69 -6.32 -1.13 14.84
N ILE A 70 -7.06 -2.22 14.62
CA ILE A 70 -7.33 -2.74 13.27
C ILE A 70 -8.14 -1.76 12.44
N ILE A 71 -9.30 -1.30 12.94
CA ILE A 71 -10.13 -0.37 12.17
C ILE A 71 -9.44 1.00 12.04
N ARG A 72 -8.69 1.43 13.06
CA ARG A 72 -7.84 2.64 12.98
C ARG A 72 -6.89 2.55 11.79
N HIS A 73 -6.13 1.46 11.72
CA HIS A 73 -5.18 1.22 10.63
C HIS A 73 -5.87 1.20 9.26
N GLU A 74 -7.03 0.55 9.15
CA GLU A 74 -7.78 0.52 7.89
C GLU A 74 -8.34 1.90 7.50
N MET A 75 -8.70 2.76 8.47
CA MET A 75 -9.10 4.14 8.18
C MET A 75 -7.91 5.02 7.78
N GLU A 76 -6.72 4.83 8.35
CA GLU A 76 -5.49 5.49 7.90
C GLU A 76 -5.18 5.09 6.44
N ARG A 77 -5.27 3.79 6.12
CA ARG A 77 -5.09 3.28 4.76
C ARG A 77 -6.12 3.86 3.80
N TYR A 78 -7.38 3.96 4.23
CA TYR A 78 -8.44 4.54 3.42
C TYR A 78 -8.19 6.03 3.13
N SER A 79 -7.81 6.82 4.14
CA SER A 79 -7.42 8.23 3.99
C SER A 79 -6.28 8.41 2.99
N LYS A 80 -5.19 7.65 3.14
CA LYS A 80 -4.05 7.63 2.20
C LYS A 80 -4.47 7.32 0.77
N ALA A 81 -5.42 6.40 0.61
CA ALA A 81 -5.92 6.00 -0.69
C ALA A 81 -6.77 7.10 -1.36
N ILE A 82 -7.56 7.86 -0.61
CA ILE A 82 -8.28 9.04 -1.15
C ILE A 82 -7.28 10.08 -1.66
N ASP A 83 -6.21 10.34 -0.90
CA ASP A 83 -5.18 11.29 -1.32
C ASP A 83 -4.50 10.86 -2.62
N LYS A 84 -4.09 9.58 -2.70
CA LYS A 84 -3.58 8.99 -3.95
C LYS A 84 -4.58 9.12 -5.11
N LEU A 85 -5.87 8.94 -4.84
CA LEU A 85 -6.92 9.09 -5.84
C LEU A 85 -7.01 10.53 -6.35
N MET A 86 -6.99 11.52 -5.46
CA MET A 86 -7.09 12.95 -5.80
C MET A 86 -5.88 13.44 -6.60
N ILE A 87 -4.66 13.02 -6.24
CA ILE A 87 -3.42 13.48 -6.89
C ILE A 87 -2.97 12.58 -8.05
N GLY A 88 -3.59 11.41 -8.24
CA GLY A 88 -3.25 10.48 -9.32
C GLY A 88 -3.36 11.15 -10.69
N ARG A 89 -2.32 11.02 -11.52
CA ARG A 89 -2.22 11.64 -12.85
C ARG A 89 -2.68 10.69 -13.95
N THR A 90 -2.45 9.39 -13.76
CA THR A 90 -2.80 8.35 -14.72
C THR A 90 -4.05 7.58 -14.27
N ILE A 91 -4.70 6.92 -15.22
CA ILE A 91 -5.82 6.02 -14.90
C ILE A 91 -5.37 4.86 -14.01
N LYS A 92 -4.15 4.35 -14.24
CA LYS A 92 -3.57 3.25 -13.47
C LYS A 92 -3.44 3.62 -11.99
N GLU A 93 -2.82 4.76 -11.69
CA GLU A 93 -2.66 5.26 -10.31
C GLU A 93 -4.02 5.43 -9.61
N ARG A 94 -5.03 5.94 -10.33
CA ARG A 94 -6.38 6.12 -9.77
C ARG A 94 -7.09 4.78 -9.52
N LEU A 95 -6.92 3.81 -10.43
CA LEU A 95 -7.46 2.45 -10.23
C LEU A 95 -6.77 1.74 -9.07
N GLU A 96 -5.46 1.89 -8.91
CA GLU A 96 -4.69 1.35 -7.77
C GLU A 96 -5.17 1.98 -6.46
N ALA A 97 -5.32 3.31 -6.41
CA ALA A 97 -5.88 3.99 -5.24
C ALA A 97 -7.30 3.50 -4.89
N TYR A 98 -8.16 3.32 -5.89
CA TYR A 98 -9.50 2.78 -5.67
C TYR A 98 -9.47 1.33 -5.17
N GLN A 99 -8.56 0.50 -5.69
CA GLN A 99 -8.35 -0.86 -5.18
C GLN A 99 -7.84 -0.87 -3.74
N GLU A 100 -6.99 0.08 -3.37
CA GLU A 100 -6.57 0.26 -1.98
C GLU A 100 -7.76 0.62 -1.09
N MET A 101 -8.64 1.54 -1.51
CA MET A 101 -9.89 1.83 -0.80
C MET A 101 -10.74 0.57 -0.60
N ASP A 102 -11.00 -0.21 -1.65
CA ASP A 102 -11.76 -1.47 -1.55
C ASP A 102 -11.08 -2.53 -0.67
N SER A 103 -9.74 -2.56 -0.65
CA SER A 103 -8.99 -3.51 0.17
C SER A 103 -9.20 -3.27 1.66
N THR A 104 -9.40 -2.02 2.08
CA THR A 104 -9.67 -1.70 3.50
C THR A 104 -11.02 -2.25 3.95
N LYS A 105 -12.05 -2.15 3.10
CA LYS A 105 -13.37 -2.76 3.28
C LYS A 105 -13.25 -4.27 3.48
N TYR A 106 -12.51 -4.93 2.59
CA TYR A 106 -12.33 -6.38 2.66
C TYR A 106 -11.56 -6.83 3.89
N CYS A 107 -10.55 -6.06 4.34
CA CYS A 107 -9.90 -6.35 5.61
C CYS A 107 -10.87 -6.20 6.78
N ALA A 108 -11.63 -5.10 6.85
CA ALA A 108 -12.62 -4.87 7.91
C ALA A 108 -13.64 -6.01 7.99
N PHE A 109 -14.15 -6.49 6.85
CA PHE A 109 -15.05 -7.65 6.82
C PHE A 109 -14.37 -8.93 7.35
N GLY A 110 -13.07 -9.10 7.08
CA GLY A 110 -12.27 -10.21 7.64
C GLY A 110 -12.15 -10.19 9.16
N TRP A 111 -12.40 -9.03 9.78
CA TRP A 111 -12.43 -8.80 11.23
C TRP A 111 -13.85 -8.71 11.81
N GLY A 112 -14.89 -8.94 11.01
CA GLY A 112 -16.27 -9.04 11.46
C GLY A 112 -17.10 -7.76 11.36
N TYR A 113 -16.55 -6.69 10.78
CA TYR A 113 -17.34 -5.48 10.49
C TYR A 113 -18.32 -5.75 9.35
N THR A 114 -19.52 -5.22 9.48
CA THR A 114 -20.53 -5.23 8.42
C THR A 114 -20.27 -4.12 7.39
N GLU A 115 -20.95 -4.21 6.25
CA GLU A 115 -20.90 -3.16 5.22
C GLU A 115 -21.41 -1.82 5.75
N ASP A 116 -22.48 -1.82 6.54
CA ASP A 116 -23.07 -0.60 7.10
C ASP A 116 -22.13 0.06 8.12
N GLU A 117 -21.54 -0.73 9.03
CA GLU A 117 -20.55 -0.23 10.00
C GLU A 117 -19.34 0.36 9.27
N PHE A 118 -18.81 -0.36 8.28
CA PHE A 118 -17.67 0.11 7.52
C PHE A 118 -18.01 1.39 6.74
N THR A 119 -19.17 1.44 6.10
CA THR A 119 -19.65 2.62 5.36
C THR A 119 -19.73 3.85 6.26
N MET A 120 -20.29 3.70 7.47
CA MET A 120 -20.33 4.80 8.45
C MET A 120 -18.93 5.34 8.77
N HIS A 121 -17.94 4.45 8.96
CA HIS A 121 -16.58 4.86 9.25
C HIS A 121 -15.94 5.60 8.07
N VAL A 122 -16.02 5.05 6.85
CA VAL A 122 -15.37 5.66 5.68
C VAL A 122 -16.04 6.93 5.20
N SER A 123 -17.35 7.08 5.38
CA SER A 123 -18.06 8.33 5.06
C SER A 123 -17.52 9.49 5.88
N GLN A 124 -17.29 9.30 7.18
CA GLN A 124 -16.72 10.34 8.03
C GLN A 124 -15.29 10.72 7.60
N ILE A 125 -14.46 9.73 7.25
CA ILE A 125 -13.11 9.99 6.76
C ILE A 125 -13.14 10.68 5.40
N TYR A 126 -14.03 10.29 4.49
CA TYR A 126 -14.19 10.94 3.20
C TYR A 126 -14.62 12.39 3.35
N ASP A 127 -15.59 12.68 4.21
CA ASP A 127 -16.08 14.05 4.46
C ASP A 127 -15.00 14.93 5.06
N MET A 128 -14.18 14.39 5.96
CA MET A 128 -13.00 15.09 6.46
C MET A 128 -11.97 15.29 5.34
N GLN A 129 -11.65 14.24 4.58
CA GLN A 129 -10.63 14.31 3.53
C GLN A 129 -11.02 15.32 2.44
N VAL A 130 -12.24 15.25 1.93
CA VAL A 130 -12.73 16.00 0.75
C VAL A 130 -13.55 17.22 1.18
N ASN A 131 -12.97 18.08 2.03
CA ASN A 131 -13.68 19.16 2.72
C ASN A 131 -13.45 20.58 2.15
N THR A 132 -12.65 20.74 1.10
CA THR A 132 -12.41 22.04 0.45
C THR A 132 -12.88 22.03 -1.01
N PRO A 133 -13.20 23.19 -1.61
CA PRO A 133 -13.59 23.25 -3.03
C PRO A 133 -12.58 22.59 -3.97
N GLN A 134 -11.28 22.80 -3.73
CA GLN A 134 -10.18 22.22 -4.50
C GLN A 134 -10.18 20.69 -4.40
N ARG A 135 -10.36 20.15 -3.18
CA ARG A 135 -10.40 18.70 -2.94
C ARG A 135 -11.64 18.06 -3.55
N ILE A 136 -12.80 18.70 -3.43
CA ILE A 136 -14.06 18.27 -4.07
C ILE A 136 -13.88 18.20 -5.60
N LEU A 137 -13.26 19.23 -6.20
CA LEU A 137 -12.98 19.24 -7.64
C LEU A 137 -11.99 18.13 -8.05
N ALA A 138 -10.94 17.90 -7.25
CA ALA A 138 -9.95 16.86 -7.49
C ALA A 138 -10.57 15.46 -7.41
N ALA A 139 -11.30 15.15 -6.34
CA ALA A 139 -12.03 13.89 -6.17
C ALA A 139 -13.03 13.65 -7.32
N SER A 140 -13.84 14.66 -7.64
CA SER A 140 -14.80 14.60 -8.75
C SER A 140 -14.12 14.34 -10.11
N ARG A 141 -12.94 14.95 -10.34
CA ARG A 141 -12.17 14.73 -11.57
C ARG A 141 -11.60 13.31 -11.62
N ALA A 142 -11.08 12.81 -10.51
CA ALA A 142 -10.58 11.45 -10.41
C ALA A 142 -11.69 10.44 -10.69
N GLU A 143 -12.84 10.56 -10.04
CA GLU A 143 -14.01 9.70 -10.27
C GLU A 143 -14.48 9.72 -11.73
N ARG A 144 -14.60 10.91 -12.33
CA ARG A 144 -15.01 11.05 -13.74
C ARG A 144 -14.02 10.38 -14.68
N SER A 145 -12.73 10.49 -14.43
CA SER A 145 -11.70 9.90 -15.29
C SER A 145 -11.73 8.37 -15.30
N MET A 146 -12.25 7.75 -14.24
CA MET A 146 -12.39 6.31 -14.12
C MET A 146 -13.71 5.79 -14.73
N ARG A 147 -14.61 6.68 -15.19
CA ARG A 147 -15.84 6.25 -15.87
C ARG A 147 -15.49 5.57 -17.20
N GLY A 148 -15.97 4.34 -17.39
CA GLY A 148 -15.73 3.55 -18.60
C GLY A 148 -14.56 2.56 -18.51
N PHE A 149 -13.80 2.57 -17.41
CA PHE A 149 -12.86 1.51 -17.11
C PHE A 149 -13.56 0.43 -16.28
N GLU A 150 -13.41 -0.84 -16.65
CA GLU A 150 -13.85 -1.95 -15.82
C GLU A 150 -13.10 -1.86 -14.49
N ARG A 151 -13.84 -1.49 -13.45
CA ARG A 151 -13.33 -1.57 -12.08
C ARG A 151 -13.26 -3.05 -11.75
N PRO A 152 -12.11 -3.60 -11.34
CA PRO A 152 -12.06 -4.96 -10.81
C PRO A 152 -12.83 -4.95 -9.48
N GLN A 153 -14.15 -5.13 -9.54
CA GLN A 153 -15.05 -5.17 -8.37
C GLN A 153 -15.00 -6.53 -7.67
N TYR A 154 -14.10 -7.43 -8.10
CA TYR A 154 -14.09 -8.80 -7.64
C TYR A 154 -12.99 -9.00 -6.60
N ARG A 155 -13.43 -9.41 -5.41
CA ARG A 155 -12.55 -10.01 -4.42
C ARG A 155 -11.85 -11.22 -5.03
N THR A 156 -10.52 -11.17 -5.16
CA THR A 156 -9.67 -12.21 -5.75
C THR A 156 -9.07 -13.16 -4.72
N LYS A 157 -9.18 -12.85 -3.42
CA LYS A 157 -8.59 -13.64 -2.32
C LYS A 157 -9.48 -13.63 -1.05
N PRO A 158 -9.22 -14.48 -0.04
CA PRO A 158 -9.90 -14.40 1.26
C PRO A 158 -9.82 -13.02 1.93
N TYR A 159 -10.83 -12.63 2.72
CA TYR A 159 -10.94 -11.29 3.32
C TYR A 159 -9.71 -10.89 4.15
N LYS A 160 -9.24 -11.79 5.02
CA LYS A 160 -8.08 -11.52 5.88
C LYS A 160 -6.79 -11.26 5.11
N GLU A 161 -6.68 -11.71 3.86
CA GLU A 161 -5.49 -11.47 3.04
C GLU A 161 -5.44 -10.06 2.45
N TYR A 162 -6.51 -9.26 2.60
CA TYR A 162 -6.51 -7.82 2.26
C TYR A 162 -5.98 -6.94 3.38
N CYS A 163 -5.84 -7.48 4.59
CA CYS A 163 -5.20 -6.79 5.69
C CYS A 163 -3.71 -6.68 5.41
N HIS A 164 -3.18 -5.45 5.42
CA HIS A 164 -1.75 -5.27 5.40
C HIS A 164 -1.23 -5.66 6.78
N GLN A 165 -0.28 -6.59 6.85
CA GLN A 165 0.42 -6.83 8.10
C GLN A 165 1.15 -5.54 8.44
N GLU A 166 0.84 -4.95 9.60
CA GLU A 166 1.77 -4.01 10.21
C GLU A 166 3.12 -4.72 10.23
N LYS A 167 4.14 -4.12 9.60
CA LYS A 167 5.49 -4.30 10.14
C LYS A 167 5.39 -3.64 11.51
N SER A 168 5.02 -4.43 12.52
CA SER A 168 5.11 -4.00 13.90
C SER A 168 6.54 -3.53 14.05
N SER A 169 6.74 -2.23 14.22
CA SER A 169 7.98 -1.68 14.74
C SER A 169 8.10 -2.23 16.16
N GLN A 170 8.60 -3.45 16.27
CA GLN A 170 9.17 -3.98 17.49
C GLN A 170 10.44 -3.16 17.74
N ASN A 171 10.30 -2.08 18.50
CA ASN A 171 11.37 -1.47 19.25
C ASN A 171 10.97 -1.51 20.73
#